data_AF-A0A962VHJ3-F1
#
_entry.id   AF-A0A962VHJ3-F1
#
_cell.length_a   1.000
_cell.length_b   1.000
_cell.length_c   1.000
_cell.angle_alpha   90.00
_cell.angle_beta   90.00
_cell.angle_gamma   90.00
#
_symmetry.space_group_name_H-M   'P 1'
#
loop_
_entity.id
_entity.type
_entity.pdbx_description
1 polymer ?
#
loop_
_entity_poly.entity_id
_entity_poly.type
_entity_poly.pdbx_seq_one_letter_code
_entity_poly.pdbx_strand_id
1 'polypeptide(L)'
;VMNRMQGALLEEAFRLVADGYASIEDVDIGIREGLALRWSFMGPFETIDLNAPGGVRDYAERYQSIYERIFPSMQRRVDWTGDIMDTVEEQRRQAVPAEQLGERQVWRDRRLMALAAHKRRVDKDIGR
;
A
#
# COMPACT_ATOMS: atom_id res chain seq x y z
N VAL A 1 -2.12 -9.15 -13.77
CA VAL A 1 -1.32 -9.26 -12.52
C VAL A 1 -1.49 -8.06 -11.61
N MET A 2 -1.18 -6.83 -12.05
CA MET A 2 -1.26 -5.62 -11.21
C MET A 2 -2.61 -5.41 -10.51
N ASN A 3 -3.74 -5.55 -11.22
CA ASN A 3 -5.06 -5.40 -10.62
C ASN A 3 -5.34 -6.42 -9.50
N ARG A 4 -4.75 -7.62 -9.54
CA ARG A 4 -4.89 -8.62 -8.46
C ARG A 4 -4.09 -8.20 -7.22
N MET A 5 -2.89 -7.67 -7.41
CA MET A 5 -2.06 -7.16 -6.31
C MET A 5 -2.70 -5.93 -5.66
N GLN A 6 -3.22 -5.00 -6.47
CA GLN A 6 -3.96 -3.85 -5.97
C GLN A 6 -5.24 -4.28 -5.26
N GLY A 7 -5.97 -5.25 -5.82
CA GLY A 7 -7.16 -5.82 -5.18
C GLY A 7 -6.85 -6.42 -3.80
N ALA A 8 -5.79 -7.22 -3.69
CA ALA A 8 -5.38 -7.81 -2.41
C ALA A 8 -5.06 -6.74 -1.34
N LEU A 9 -4.39 -5.65 -1.74
CA LEU A 9 -4.10 -4.54 -0.84
C LEU A 9 -5.38 -3.80 -0.40
N LEU A 10 -6.30 -3.55 -1.34
CA LEU A 10 -7.58 -2.90 -1.04
C LEU A 10 -8.46 -3.76 -0.15
N GLU A 11 -8.52 -5.08 -0.36
CA GLU A 11 -9.25 -6.01 0.51
C GLU A 11 -8.80 -5.88 1.97
N GLU A 12 -7.49 -5.80 2.21
CA GLU A 12 -6.94 -5.60 3.55
C GLU A 12 -7.29 -4.22 4.10
N ALA A 13 -7.07 -3.17 3.31
CA ALA A 13 -7.32 -1.80 3.73
C ALA A 13 -8.78 -1.60 4.17
N PHE A 14 -9.74 -2.09 3.39
CA PHE A 14 -11.16 -2.01 3.76
C PHE A 14 -11.49 -2.84 5.00
N ARG A 15 -10.87 -4.01 5.19
CA ARG A 15 -11.07 -4.81 6.41
C ARG A 15 -10.54 -4.10 7.65
N LEU A 16 -9.33 -3.55 7.59
CA LEU A 16 -8.74 -2.84 8.73
C LEU A 16 -9.60 -1.66 9.18
N VAL A 17 -10.15 -0.90 8.24
CA VAL A 17 -11.04 0.24 8.57
C VAL A 17 -12.39 -0.25 9.06
N ALA A 18 -13.00 -1.23 8.38
CA ALA A 18 -14.31 -1.76 8.77
C ALA A 18 -14.31 -2.42 10.16
N ASP A 19 -13.19 -3.06 10.53
CA ASP A 19 -13.03 -3.69 11.85
C ASP A 19 -12.49 -2.71 12.92
N GLY A 20 -12.30 -1.43 12.58
CA GLY A 20 -11.90 -0.38 13.51
C GLY A 20 -10.43 -0.45 13.96
N TYR A 21 -9.56 -1.17 13.25
CA TYR A 21 -8.13 -1.25 13.57
C TYR A 21 -7.36 0.03 13.23
N ALA A 22 -7.82 0.78 12.24
CA ALA A 22 -7.14 1.97 11.73
C ALA A 22 -8.12 2.92 11.02
N SER A 23 -7.84 4.23 11.03
CA SER A 23 -8.53 5.18 10.15
C SER A 23 -8.07 5.03 8.69
N ILE A 24 -8.76 5.69 7.75
CA ILE A 24 -8.34 5.71 6.34
C ILE A 24 -6.96 6.35 6.20
N GLU A 25 -6.68 7.43 6.93
CA GLU A 25 -5.38 8.10 6.86
C GLU A 25 -4.27 7.28 7.52
N ASP A 26 -4.54 6.54 8.60
CA ASP A 26 -3.55 5.64 9.20
C ASP A 26 -3.10 4.56 8.21
N VAL A 27 -4.04 3.97 7.46
CA VAL A 27 -3.74 3.00 6.40
C VAL A 27 -2.95 3.68 5.26
N ASP A 28 -3.40 4.85 4.80
CA ASP A 28 -2.71 5.58 3.73
C ASP A 28 -1.27 5.97 4.14
N ILE A 29 -1.03 6.39 5.38
CA ILE A 29 0.31 6.68 5.94
C ILE A 29 1.16 5.40 5.97
N GLY A 30 0.63 4.30 6.52
CA GLY A 30 1.36 3.03 6.60
C GLY A 30 1.86 2.53 5.24
N ILE A 31 1.08 2.78 4.18
CA ILE A 31 1.47 2.49 2.81
C ILE A 31 2.42 3.55 2.27
N ARG A 32 2.00 4.83 2.19
CA ARG A 32 2.72 5.94 1.56
C ARG A 32 4.10 6.19 2.15
N GLU A 33 4.19 6.15 3.48
CA GLU A 33 5.37 6.56 4.25
C GLU A 33 6.16 5.36 4.80
N GLY A 34 5.57 4.16 4.76
CA GLY A 34 6.22 2.91 5.13
C GLY A 34 6.44 2.00 3.93
N LEU A 35 5.47 1.13 3.67
CA LEU A 35 5.63 -0.04 2.80
C LEU A 35 5.96 0.32 1.35
N ALA A 36 5.31 1.34 0.80
CA ALA A 36 5.43 1.70 -0.61
C ALA A 36 6.74 2.41 -0.96
N LEU A 37 7.47 2.98 0.01
CA LEU A 37 8.74 3.65 -0.26
C LEU A 37 9.73 2.69 -0.91
N ARG A 38 9.94 1.51 -0.31
CA ARG A 38 10.79 0.46 -0.91
C ARG A 38 10.17 -0.15 -2.16
N TRP A 39 8.85 -0.33 -2.20
CA TRP A 39 8.18 -0.87 -3.39
C TRP A 39 8.25 0.05 -4.60
N SER A 40 8.51 1.33 -4.38
CA SER A 40 8.79 2.25 -5.46
C SER A 40 10.11 1.90 -6.18
N PHE A 41 11.01 1.12 -5.58
CA PHE A 41 12.29 0.70 -6.16
C PHE A 41 12.33 -0.78 -6.53
N MET A 42 11.82 -1.66 -5.67
CA MET A 42 11.94 -3.11 -5.77
C MET A 42 10.60 -3.84 -5.61
N GLY A 43 10.50 -5.05 -6.17
CA GLY A 43 9.31 -5.89 -6.04
C GLY A 43 9.19 -6.57 -4.67
N PRO A 44 8.05 -7.22 -4.38
CA PRO A 44 7.83 -7.89 -3.08
C PRO A 44 8.77 -9.08 -2.85
N PHE A 45 9.18 -9.81 -3.89
CA PHE A 45 10.10 -10.94 -3.74
C PHE A 45 11.53 -10.49 -3.43
N GLU A 46 12.03 -9.50 -4.16
CA GLU A 46 13.34 -8.88 -3.87
C GLU A 46 13.34 -8.23 -2.49
N THR A 47 12.25 -7.57 -2.11
CA THR A 47 12.07 -7.02 -0.77
C THR A 47 12.27 -8.08 0.32
N ILE A 48 11.62 -9.24 0.21
CA ILE A 48 11.74 -10.27 1.27
C ILE A 48 13.08 -11.00 1.22
N ASP A 49 13.68 -11.12 0.03
CA ASP A 49 15.04 -11.64 -0.13
C ASP A 49 16.05 -10.77 0.64
N LEU A 50 15.92 -9.44 0.53
CA LEU A 50 16.78 -8.48 1.23
C LEU A 50 16.45 -8.30 2.72
N ASN A 51 15.28 -8.73 3.19
CA ASN A 51 14.84 -8.56 4.58
C ASN A 51 15.29 -9.71 5.51
N ALA A 52 15.97 -10.74 4.99
CA ALA A 52 16.49 -11.84 5.78
C ALA A 52 17.96 -12.12 5.42
N PRO A 53 18.87 -12.34 6.40
CA PRO A 53 20.28 -12.59 6.13
C PRO A 53 20.54 -13.77 5.18
N GLY A 54 19.71 -14.81 5.23
CA GLY A 54 19.80 -15.98 4.36
C GLY A 54 18.96 -15.91 3.08
N GLY A 55 18.46 -14.74 2.69
CA GLY A 55 17.62 -14.56 1.50
C GLY A 55 16.18 -15.03 1.69
N VAL A 56 15.46 -15.19 0.57
CA VAL A 56 14.01 -15.45 0.53
C VAL A 56 13.58 -16.70 1.31
N ARG A 57 14.43 -17.73 1.36
CA ARG A 57 14.14 -18.97 2.10
C ARG A 57 14.17 -18.74 3.62
N ASP A 58 15.21 -18.05 4.11
CA ASP A 58 15.33 -17.66 5.52
C ASP A 58 14.16 -16.75 5.94
N TYR A 59 13.75 -15.82 5.08
CA TYR A 59 12.56 -15.00 5.33
C TYR A 59 11.29 -15.87 5.51
N ALA A 60 11.06 -16.83 4.61
CA ALA A 60 9.90 -17.70 4.68
C ALA A 60 9.90 -18.53 5.98
N GLU A 61 11.03 -19.13 6.34
CA GLU A 61 11.18 -19.93 7.56
C GLU A 61 10.93 -19.11 8.84
N ARG A 62 11.36 -17.83 8.86
CA ARG A 62 11.14 -16.92 10.00
C ARG A 62 9.70 -16.48 10.14
N TYR A 63 9.08 -16.08 9.04
CA TYR A 63 7.86 -15.25 9.10
C TYR A 63 6.60 -15.96 8.61
N GLN A 64 6.69 -17.09 7.90
CA GLN A 64 5.50 -17.81 7.41
C GLN A 64 4.49 -18.07 8.52
N SER A 65 4.94 -18.52 9.70
CA SER A 65 4.05 -18.83 10.81
C SER A 65 3.25 -17.62 11.32
N ILE A 66 3.79 -16.39 11.21
CA ILE A 66 3.05 -15.16 11.55
C ILE A 66 1.93 -14.96 10.55
N TYR A 67 2.24 -15.07 9.25
CA TYR A 67 1.26 -14.90 8.18
C TYR A 67 0.17 -15.98 8.22
N GLU A 68 0.53 -17.24 8.52
CA GLU A 68 -0.45 -18.32 8.72
C GLU A 68 -1.42 -18.03 9.86
N ARG A 69 -0.94 -17.44 10.97
CA ARG A 69 -1.79 -17.09 12.12
C ARG A 69 -2.75 -15.94 11.83
N ILE A 70 -2.34 -14.94 11.05
CA ILE A 70 -3.20 -13.79 10.71
C ILE A 70 -4.09 -14.07 9.49
N PHE A 71 -3.72 -15.01 8.62
CA PHE A 71 -4.46 -15.27 7.38
C PHE A 71 -5.95 -15.54 7.59
N PRO A 72 -6.41 -16.31 8.61
CA PRO A 72 -7.84 -16.51 8.85
C PRO A 72 -8.62 -15.21 9.06
N SER A 73 -8.05 -14.19 9.72
CA SER A 73 -8.73 -12.89 9.89
C SER A 73 -8.76 -12.06 8.60
N MET A 74 -7.98 -12.44 7.59
CA MET A 74 -7.91 -11.74 6.30
C MET A 74 -8.86 -12.31 5.23
N GLN A 75 -9.71 -13.29 5.57
CA GLN A 75 -10.56 -13.99 4.60
C GLN A 75 -11.94 -13.35 4.40
N ARG A 76 -12.38 -12.49 5.33
CA ARG A 76 -13.69 -11.85 5.24
C ARG A 76 -13.73 -10.89 4.04
N ARG A 77 -14.83 -10.88 3.28
CA ARG A 77 -15.08 -9.86 2.25
C ARG A 77 -15.87 -8.72 2.88
N VAL A 78 -15.39 -7.49 2.71
CA VAL A 78 -16.14 -6.27 3.03
C VAL A 78 -16.93 -5.86 1.79
N ASP A 79 -18.21 -5.53 1.94
CA ASP A 79 -18.96 -4.86 0.89
C ASP A 79 -18.49 -3.40 0.80
N TRP A 80 -17.71 -3.08 -0.23
CA TRP A 80 -17.19 -1.73 -0.45
C TRP A 80 -18.27 -0.73 -0.82
N THR A 81 -19.47 -1.17 -1.17
CA THR A 81 -20.61 -0.31 -1.50
C THR A 81 -21.64 -0.24 -0.36
N GLY A 82 -21.41 -0.95 0.74
CA GLY A 82 -22.23 -0.88 1.95
C GLY A 82 -21.76 0.21 2.93
N ASP A 83 -22.10 0.05 4.20
CA ASP A 83 -21.94 1.05 5.28
C ASP A 83 -20.52 1.64 5.41
N ILE A 84 -19.48 0.87 5.07
CA ILE A 84 -18.09 1.35 5.13
C ILE A 84 -17.84 2.52 4.18
N MET A 85 -18.58 2.62 3.07
CA MET A 85 -18.40 3.67 2.07
C MET A 85 -18.68 5.06 2.65
N ASP A 86 -19.65 5.18 3.54
CA ASP A 86 -19.95 6.46 4.20
C ASP A 86 -18.74 6.96 5.01
N THR A 87 -18.08 6.05 5.73
CA THR A 87 -16.85 6.35 6.49
C THR A 87 -15.68 6.73 5.56
N VAL A 88 -15.50 5.98 4.47
CA VAL A 88 -14.46 6.23 3.48
C VAL A 88 -14.68 7.60 2.83
N GLU A 89 -15.89 7.87 2.36
CA GLU A 89 -16.24 9.12 1.69
C GLU A 89 -16.06 10.30 2.63
N GLU A 90 -16.61 10.24 3.85
CA GLU A 90 -16.48 11.30 4.84
C GLU A 90 -15.01 11.66 5.09
N GLN A 91 -14.17 10.68 5.43
CA GLN A 91 -12.75 10.94 5.71
C GLN A 91 -12.00 11.45 4.46
N ARG A 92 -12.30 10.90 3.28
CA ARG A 92 -11.68 11.37 2.03
C ARG A 92 -12.09 12.80 1.70
N ARG A 93 -13.34 13.20 1.99
CA ARG A 93 -13.83 14.57 1.78
C ARG A 93 -13.27 15.56 2.79
N GLN A 94 -13.08 15.15 4.06
CA GLN A 94 -12.39 15.96 5.07
C GLN A 94 -10.95 16.29 4.64
N ALA A 95 -10.24 15.32 4.05
CA ALA A 95 -8.88 15.53 3.56
C ALA A 95 -8.81 16.32 2.24
N VAL A 96 -9.75 16.06 1.31
CA VAL A 96 -9.82 16.73 0.01
C VAL A 96 -11.28 16.91 -0.39
N PRO A 97 -11.82 18.15 -0.40
CA PRO A 97 -13.16 18.41 -0.91
C PRO A 97 -13.36 17.92 -2.36
N ALA A 98 -14.59 17.57 -2.75
CA ALA A 98 -14.86 16.95 -4.05
C ALA A 98 -14.46 17.86 -5.23
N GLU A 99 -14.71 19.15 -5.07
CA GLU A 99 -14.37 20.21 -6.02
C GLU A 99 -12.84 20.39 -6.20
N GLN A 100 -12.03 19.97 -5.24
CA GLN A 100 -10.56 20.05 -5.29
C GLN A 100 -9.90 18.77 -5.83
N LEU A 101 -10.67 17.76 -6.22
CA LEU A 101 -10.12 16.50 -6.75
C LEU A 101 -9.22 16.72 -7.98
N GLY A 102 -9.58 17.67 -8.86
CA GLY A 102 -8.76 18.02 -10.02
C GLY A 102 -7.38 18.56 -9.65
N GLU A 103 -7.32 19.51 -8.70
CA GLU A 103 -6.06 20.05 -8.20
C GLU A 103 -5.20 18.98 -7.52
N ARG A 104 -5.85 18.07 -6.76
CA ARG A 104 -5.17 16.96 -6.10
C ARG A 104 -4.59 15.96 -7.10
N GLN A 105 -5.27 15.70 -8.22
CA GLN A 105 -4.75 14.88 -9.31
C GLN A 105 -3.52 15.51 -9.95
N VAL A 106 -3.55 16.81 -10.23
CA VAL A 106 -2.39 17.56 -10.77
C VAL A 106 -1.20 17.49 -9.80
N TRP A 107 -1.45 17.64 -8.50
CA TRP A 107 -0.42 17.46 -7.47
C TRP A 107 0.20 16.06 -7.51
N ARG A 108 -0.63 15.00 -7.56
CA ARG A 108 -0.18 13.60 -7.63
C ARG A 108 0.72 13.40 -8.85
N ASP A 109 0.27 13.84 -10.01
CA ASP A 109 0.98 13.61 -11.27
C ASP A 109 2.34 14.33 -11.28
N ARG A 110 2.42 15.55 -10.75
CA ARG A 110 3.69 16.25 -10.55
C ARG A 110 4.65 15.50 -9.64
N ARG A 111 4.15 14.94 -8.52
CA ARG A 111 4.97 14.13 -7.60
C ARG A 111 5.49 12.86 -8.28
N LEU A 112 4.65 12.17 -9.05
CA LEU A 112 5.03 10.97 -9.78
C LEU A 112 6.06 11.26 -10.88
N MET A 113 5.90 12.35 -11.63
CA MET A 113 6.88 12.78 -12.63
C MET A 113 8.25 13.07 -12.01
N ALA A 114 8.27 13.77 -10.87
CA ALA A 114 9.50 14.06 -10.14
C ALA A 114 10.19 12.77 -9.64
N LEU A 115 9.43 11.83 -9.07
CA LEU A 115 9.97 10.54 -8.64
C LEU A 115 10.52 9.73 -9.83
N ALA A 116 9.81 9.68 -10.95
CA ALA A 116 10.27 8.98 -12.14
C ALA A 116 11.58 9.59 -12.69
N ALA A 117 11.71 10.92 -12.67
CA ALA A 117 12.96 11.59 -13.04
C ALA A 117 14.09 11.28 -12.06
N HIS A 118 13.82 11.28 -10.75
CA HIS A 118 14.77 10.91 -9.72
C HIS A 118 15.30 9.48 -9.92
N LYS A 119 14.40 8.50 -10.08
CA LYS A 119 14.78 7.10 -10.32
C LYS A 119 15.69 6.95 -11.54
N ARG A 120 15.29 7.51 -12.70
CA ARG A 120 16.11 7.46 -13.92
C ARG A 120 17.49 8.09 -13.75
N ARG A 121 17.63 9.11 -12.89
CA ARG A 121 18.93 9.73 -12.61
C ARG A 121 19.77 8.80 -11.74
N VAL A 122 19.20 8.34 -10.63
CA VAL A 122 19.90 7.52 -9.64
C VAL A 122 20.28 6.15 -10.19
N ASP A 123 19.45 5.52 -11.04
CA ASP A 123 19.76 4.25 -11.71
C ASP A 123 21.06 4.32 -12.54
N LYS A 124 21.47 5.52 -13.00
CA LYS A 124 22.75 5.73 -13.68
C LYS A 124 23.94 5.79 -12.73
N ASP A 125 23.70 6.23 -11.49
CA ASP A 125 24.73 6.50 -10.50
C ASP A 125 25.02 5.24 -9.66
N ILE A 126 23.98 4.50 -9.26
CA ILE A 126 24.09 3.34 -8.35
C ILE A 126 23.64 2.01 -8.98
N GLY A 127 23.24 2.02 -10.25
CA GLY A 127 22.67 0.86 -10.91
C GLY A 127 21.19 0.64 -10.55
N ARG A 128 20.59 -0.34 -11.22
CA ARG A 128 19.22 -0.78 -10.96
C ARG A 128 19.20 -2.00 -10.05
#